data_AF-A0AAW5SPS1-F1
#
_entry.id   AF-A0AAW5SPS1-F1
#
_cell.length_a   1.000
_cell.length_b   1.000
_cell.length_c   1.000
_cell.angle_alpha   90.00
_cell.angle_beta   90.00
_cell.angle_gamma   90.00
#
_symmetry.space_group_name_H-M   'P 1'
#
loop_
_entity.id
_entity.type
_entity.pdbx_description
1 polymer ?
#
loop_
_entity_poly.entity_id
_entity_poly.type
_entity_poly.pdbx_seq_one_letter_code
_entity_poly.pdbx_strand_id
1 'polypeptide(L)'
;MTRLALGFAPAAAALWVFGIPPVDIHGPLHYAGIMDPLCGATRATYLLLSGDIGAAALYNPGVFVIAAVVLAILVRGAVGKLTGRWFGLVVGARWRRILLVVFVAAVLMLWIRQQVNADLLMAPWPPG
;
A
#
# COMPACT_ATOMS: atom_id res chain seq x y z
N MET A 1 -13.04 -10.14 4.26
CA MET A 1 -11.60 -9.80 4.17
C MET A 1 -10.94 -10.30 2.89
N THR A 2 -11.18 -11.53 2.43
CA THR A 2 -10.62 -12.05 1.15
C THR A 2 -10.99 -11.21 -0.08
N ARG A 3 -12.20 -10.63 -0.10
CA ARG A 3 -12.70 -9.78 -1.22
C ARG A 3 -11.86 -8.52 -1.47
N LEU A 4 -11.21 -7.96 -0.44
CA LEU A 4 -10.34 -6.78 -0.61
C LEU A 4 -9.00 -7.15 -1.24
N ALA A 5 -8.39 -8.26 -0.83
CA ALA A 5 -7.16 -8.77 -1.45
C ALA A 5 -7.36 -9.16 -2.92
N LEU A 6 -8.57 -9.63 -3.27
CA LEU A 6 -8.99 -9.88 -4.64
C LEU A 6 -9.07 -8.62 -5.52
N GLY A 7 -9.12 -7.41 -4.94
CA GLY A 7 -9.02 -6.15 -5.69
C GLY A 7 -7.59 -5.64 -5.78
N PHE A 8 -6.84 -5.66 -4.67
CA PHE A 8 -5.47 -5.14 -4.62
C PHE A 8 -4.50 -5.95 -5.47
N ALA A 9 -4.56 -7.29 -5.44
CA ALA A 9 -3.60 -8.12 -6.16
C ALA A 9 -3.74 -7.99 -7.70
N PRO A 10 -4.94 -8.02 -8.31
CA PRO A 10 -5.10 -7.78 -9.73
C PRO A 10 -4.73 -6.35 -10.15
N ALA A 11 -5.07 -5.34 -9.34
CA ALA A 11 -4.67 -3.96 -9.63
C ALA A 11 -3.14 -3.79 -9.60
N ALA A 12 -2.46 -4.40 -8.62
CA ALA A 12 -1.01 -4.40 -8.55
C ALA A 12 -0.37 -5.14 -9.74
N ALA A 13 -0.91 -6.29 -10.12
CA ALA A 13 -0.48 -7.02 -11.31
C ALA A 13 -0.68 -6.21 -12.60
N ALA A 14 -1.82 -5.52 -12.73
CA ALA A 14 -2.08 -4.64 -13.86
C ALA A 14 -1.07 -3.48 -13.92
N LEU A 15 -0.74 -2.85 -12.78
CA LEU A 15 0.31 -1.83 -12.72
C LEU A 15 1.66 -2.37 -13.16
N TRP A 16 2.02 -3.59 -12.73
CA TRP A 16 3.29 -4.20 -13.12
C TRP A 16 3.36 -4.51 -14.61
N VAL A 17 2.28 -5.00 -15.20
CA VAL A 17 2.22 -5.38 -16.63
C VAL A 17 2.09 -4.17 -17.55
N PHE A 18 1.21 -3.22 -17.21
CA PHE A 18 0.86 -2.07 -18.06
C PHE A 18 1.61 -0.79 -17.69
N GLY A 19 2.37 -0.80 -16.60
CA GLY A 19 3.05 0.37 -16.08
C GLY A 19 2.12 1.31 -15.30
N ILE A 20 2.65 2.48 -14.97
CA ILE A 20 1.90 3.51 -14.24
C ILE A 20 1.00 4.26 -15.21
N PRO A 21 -0.30 4.39 -14.93
CA PRO A 21 -1.20 5.15 -15.80
C PRO A 21 -0.69 6.60 -15.92
N PRO A 22 -0.62 7.16 -17.15
CA PRO A 22 -0.13 8.51 -17.38
C PRO A 22 -1.13 9.59 -16.96
N VAL A 23 -2.34 9.19 -16.56
CA VAL A 23 -3.38 10.09 -16.09
C VAL A 23 -3.14 10.45 -14.64
N ASP A 24 -3.09 11.75 -14.39
CA ASP A 24 -3.08 12.28 -13.03
C ASP A 24 -4.48 12.15 -12.42
N ILE A 25 -4.61 11.27 -11.43
CA ILE A 25 -5.86 10.99 -10.71
C ILE A 25 -5.83 11.54 -9.27
N HIS A 26 -4.92 12.46 -8.96
CA HIS A 26 -4.82 13.02 -7.62
C HIS A 26 -5.99 13.96 -7.29
N GLY A 27 -6.33 14.02 -6.00
CA GLY A 27 -7.33 14.96 -5.49
C GLY A 27 -6.83 16.41 -5.48
N PRO A 28 -7.73 17.41 -5.37
CA PRO A 28 -7.38 18.83 -5.47
C PRO A 28 -6.33 19.29 -4.44
N LEU A 29 -6.31 18.68 -3.25
CA LEU A 29 -5.35 18.98 -2.19
C LEU A 29 -3.90 18.63 -2.59
N HIS A 30 -3.70 17.62 -3.45
CA HIS A 30 -2.37 17.24 -3.93
C HIS A 30 -1.71 18.39 -4.69
N TYR A 31 -2.46 19.09 -5.54
CA TYR A 31 -1.96 20.24 -6.29
C TYR A 31 -1.73 21.48 -5.42
N ALA A 32 -2.29 21.51 -4.21
CA ALA A 32 -2.01 22.52 -3.19
C ALA A 32 -0.80 22.14 -2.30
N GLY A 33 -0.08 21.06 -2.62
CA GLY A 33 1.05 20.56 -1.83
C GLY A 33 0.64 19.78 -0.58
N ILE A 34 -0.65 19.53 -0.37
CA ILE A 34 -1.15 18.76 0.78
C ILE A 34 -1.22 17.29 0.36
N MET A 35 -0.28 16.51 0.87
CA MET A 35 -0.16 15.08 0.54
C MET A 35 -1.04 14.19 1.42
N ASP A 36 -1.58 13.11 0.87
CA ASP A 36 -2.23 12.06 1.64
C ASP A 36 -1.22 10.95 2.00
N PRO A 37 -1.46 10.12 3.03
CA PRO A 37 -0.53 9.04 3.42
C PRO A 37 -0.20 8.06 2.28
N LEU A 38 -1.12 7.88 1.35
CA LEU A 38 -0.98 6.98 0.20
C LEU A 38 -0.44 7.68 -1.06
N CYS A 39 -0.10 8.96 -1.02
CA CYS A 39 0.61 9.60 -2.14
C CYS A 39 1.87 8.80 -2.48
N GLY A 40 2.12 8.61 -3.78
CA GLY A 40 3.21 7.77 -4.29
C GLY A 40 2.99 6.25 -4.19
N ALA A 41 1.89 5.74 -3.65
CA ALA A 41 1.67 4.29 -3.49
C ALA A 41 1.63 3.53 -4.81
N THR A 42 1.07 4.12 -5.88
CA THR A 42 1.07 3.51 -7.23
C THR A 42 2.50 3.33 -7.75
N ARG A 43 3.33 4.38 -7.65
CA ARG A 43 4.76 4.34 -8.03
C ARG A 43 5.54 3.34 -7.20
N ALA A 44 5.34 3.36 -5.88
CA ALA A 44 5.97 2.42 -4.97
C ALA A 44 5.59 0.97 -5.26
N THR A 45 4.32 0.71 -5.61
CA THR A 45 3.85 -0.64 -5.94
C THR A 45 4.48 -1.15 -7.24
N TYR A 46 4.52 -0.32 -8.27
CA TYR A 46 5.18 -0.66 -9.53
C TYR A 46 6.66 -0.99 -9.30
N LEU A 47 7.39 -0.10 -8.61
CA LEU A 47 8.81 -0.28 -8.33
C LEU A 47 9.09 -1.52 -7.47
N LEU A 48 8.25 -1.80 -6.47
CA LEU A 48 8.36 -3.00 -5.65
C LEU A 48 8.24 -4.26 -6.51
N LEU A 49 7.26 -4.31 -7.42
CA LEU A 49 7.03 -5.46 -8.30
C LEU A 49 8.11 -5.59 -9.39
N SER A 50 8.70 -4.47 -9.79
CA SER A 50 9.87 -4.43 -10.70
C SER A 50 11.19 -4.75 -10.00
N GLY A 51 11.20 -4.95 -8.68
CA GLY A 51 12.37 -5.33 -7.90
C GLY A 51 13.21 -4.16 -7.35
N ASP A 52 12.83 -2.91 -7.61
CA ASP A 52 13.49 -1.73 -7.06
C ASP A 52 12.92 -1.36 -5.68
N ILE A 53 13.38 -2.10 -4.68
CA ILE A 53 12.95 -1.97 -3.28
C ILE A 53 13.33 -0.59 -2.72
N GLY A 54 14.50 -0.05 -3.11
CA GLY A 54 14.99 1.23 -2.62
C GLY A 54 14.11 2.37 -3.10
N ALA A 55 13.81 2.43 -4.40
CA ALA A 55 12.92 3.43 -4.95
C ALA A 55 11.47 3.24 -4.45
N ALA A 56 11.01 1.99 -4.27
CA ALA A 56 9.70 1.73 -3.68
C ALA A 56 9.57 2.32 -2.27
N ALA A 57 10.59 2.12 -1.42
CA ALA A 57 10.64 2.68 -0.07
C ALA A 57 10.70 4.21 -0.08
N LEU A 58 11.41 4.79 -1.05
CA LEU A 58 11.53 6.23 -1.23
C LEU A 58 10.15 6.85 -1.51
N TYR A 59 9.39 6.29 -2.44
CA TYR A 59 8.06 6.80 -2.79
C TYR A 59 7.02 6.53 -1.70
N ASN A 60 6.91 5.32 -1.18
CA ASN A 60 5.96 5.03 -0.11
C ASN A 60 6.36 3.78 0.69
N PRO A 61 6.95 3.91 1.89
CA PRO A 61 7.32 2.75 2.71
C PRO A 61 6.12 1.96 3.23
N GLY A 62 4.90 2.53 3.20
CA GLY A 62 3.66 1.81 3.50
C GLY A 62 3.38 0.67 2.52
N VAL A 63 3.98 0.69 1.33
CA VAL A 63 3.82 -0.37 0.31
C VAL A 63 4.21 -1.76 0.85
N PHE A 64 5.24 -1.84 1.69
CA PHE A 64 5.71 -3.12 2.24
C PHE A 64 4.69 -3.73 3.22
N VAL A 65 4.08 -2.88 4.05
CA VAL A 65 3.04 -3.32 4.99
C VAL A 65 1.81 -3.79 4.23
N ILE A 66 1.38 -3.03 3.21
CA ILE A 66 0.24 -3.40 2.37
C ILE A 66 0.53 -4.72 1.64
N ALA A 67 1.71 -4.86 1.02
CA ALA A 67 2.11 -6.08 0.32
C ALA A 67 2.12 -7.29 1.26
N ALA A 68 2.68 -7.15 2.47
CA ALA A 68 2.69 -8.20 3.48
C ALA A 68 1.27 -8.61 3.91
N VAL A 69 0.37 -7.64 4.12
CA VAL A 69 -1.03 -7.91 4.47
C VAL A 69 -1.76 -8.62 3.32
N VAL A 70 -1.58 -8.17 2.08
CA VAL A 70 -2.18 -8.80 0.90
C VAL A 70 -1.69 -10.24 0.77
N LEU A 71 -0.38 -10.47 0.87
CA LEU A 71 0.21 -11.80 0.82
C LEU A 71 -0.32 -12.70 1.94
N ALA A 72 -0.40 -12.21 3.18
CA ALA A 72 -0.93 -12.96 4.31
C ALA A 72 -2.40 -13.37 4.10
N ILE A 73 -3.23 -12.48 3.53
CA ILE A 73 -4.63 -12.78 3.20
C ILE A 73 -4.71 -13.84 2.08
N LEU A 74 -3.89 -13.71 1.04
CA LEU A 74 -3.84 -14.68 -0.07
C LEU A 74 -3.41 -16.07 0.42
N VAL A 75 -2.32 -16.16 1.21
CA VAL A 75 -1.83 -17.41 1.80
C VAL A 75 -2.90 -18.03 2.70
N ARG A 76 -3.53 -17.24 3.58
CA ARG A 76 -4.63 -17.75 4.43
C ARG A 76 -5.80 -18.26 3.60
N GLY A 77 -6.15 -17.58 2.50
CA GLY A 77 -7.19 -18.01 1.58
C GLY A 77 -6.85 -19.33 0.87
N ALA A 78 -5.61 -19.44 0.37
CA ALA A 78 -5.11 -20.65 -0.28
C ALA A 78 -5.09 -21.84 0.70
N VAL A 79 -4.52 -21.67 1.90
CA VAL A 79 -4.50 -22.70 2.95
C VAL A 79 -5.92 -23.11 3.34
N GLY A 80 -6.83 -22.15 3.52
CA GLY A 80 -8.23 -22.45 3.84
C GLY A 80 -8.93 -23.25 2.75
N LYS A 81 -8.69 -22.91 1.48
CA LYS A 81 -9.25 -23.64 0.33
C LYS A 81 -8.66 -25.05 0.18
N LEU A 82 -7.36 -25.21 0.38
CA LEU A 82 -6.65 -26.49 0.20
C LEU A 82 -6.89 -27.46 1.35
N THR A 83 -6.97 -26.97 2.59
CA THR A 83 -7.10 -27.83 3.78
C THR A 83 -8.53 -27.94 4.30
N GLY A 84 -9.47 -27.14 3.76
CA GLY A 84 -10.81 -26.99 4.30
C GLY A 84 -10.88 -26.34 5.69
N ARG A 85 -9.74 -25.91 6.26
CA ARG A 85 -9.65 -25.32 7.60
C ARG A 85 -9.45 -23.81 7.53
N TRP A 86 -10.39 -23.05 8.06
CA TRP A 86 -10.28 -21.60 8.12
C TRP A 86 -9.71 -21.15 9.48
N PHE A 87 -8.50 -20.59 9.49
CA PHE A 87 -7.93 -20.04 10.72
C PHE A 87 -8.64 -18.73 11.08
N GLY A 88 -9.37 -18.71 12.19
CA GLY A 88 -9.89 -17.46 12.77
C GLY A 88 -8.82 -16.79 13.64
N LEU A 89 -8.58 -15.50 13.44
CA LEU A 89 -7.64 -14.73 14.27
C LEU A 89 -8.47 -13.88 15.22
N VAL A 90 -8.58 -14.33 16.47
CA VAL A 90 -9.32 -13.61 17.52
C VAL A 90 -8.32 -12.75 18.28
N VAL A 91 -8.45 -11.43 18.13
CA VAL A 91 -7.61 -10.46 18.84
C VAL A 91 -8.38 -9.92 20.03
N GLY A 92 -7.85 -10.14 21.24
CA GLY A 92 -8.43 -9.61 22.47
C GLY A 92 -8.53 -8.08 22.46
N ALA A 93 -9.50 -7.53 23.20
CA ALA A 93 -9.81 -6.09 23.17
C ALA A 93 -8.61 -5.18 23.50
N ARG A 94 -7.76 -5.59 24.46
CA ARG A 94 -6.52 -4.87 24.81
C ARG A 94 -5.57 -4.77 23.61
N TRP A 95 -5.28 -5.91 22.98
CA TRP A 95 -4.39 -5.97 21.81
C TRP A 95 -4.96 -5.22 20.62
N ARG A 96 -6.28 -5.28 20.41
CA ARG A 96 -6.95 -4.50 19.35
C ARG A 96 -6.74 -3.00 19.53
N ARG A 97 -6.84 -2.48 20.76
CA ARG A 97 -6.56 -1.07 21.05
C ARG A 97 -5.10 -0.71 20.79
N ILE A 98 -4.16 -1.55 21.22
CA ILE A 98 -2.72 -1.34 20.98
C ILE A 98 -2.45 -1.29 19.47
N LEU A 99 -2.93 -2.27 18.71
CA LEU A 99 -2.76 -2.32 17.26
C LEU A 99 -3.38 -1.10 16.57
N LEU A 100 -4.54 -0.63 17.04
CA LEU A 100 -5.16 0.58 16.52
C LEU A 100 -4.30 1.83 16.79
N VAL A 101 -3.78 1.99 18.00
CA VAL A 101 -2.89 3.12 18.34
C VAL A 101 -1.62 3.09 17.50
N VAL A 102 -1.00 1.91 17.36
CA VAL A 102 0.19 1.73 16.51
C VAL A 102 -0.14 2.05 15.05
N PHE A 103 -1.28 1.57 14.53
CA PHE A 103 -1.71 1.87 13.17
C PHE A 103 -1.91 3.37 12.95
N VAL A 104 -2.63 4.06 13.85
CA VAL A 104 -2.85 5.51 13.76
C VAL A 104 -1.53 6.26 13.81
N ALA A 105 -0.63 5.91 14.75
CA ALA A 105 0.68 6.54 14.85
C ALA A 105 1.51 6.34 13.58
N ALA A 106 1.50 5.12 13.02
CA ALA A 106 2.20 4.81 11.77
C ALA A 106 1.63 5.60 10.57
N VAL A 107 0.31 5.73 10.48
CA VAL A 107 -0.34 6.54 9.44
C VAL A 107 0.01 8.01 9.58
N LEU A 108 0.04 8.56 10.80
CA LEU A 108 0.44 9.94 11.04
C LEU A 108 1.91 10.19 10.71
N MET A 109 2.80 9.27 11.10
CA MET A 109 4.22 9.34 10.73
C MET A 109 4.41 9.28 9.22
N LEU A 110 3.68 8.38 8.54
CA LEU A 110 3.68 8.30 7.09
C LEU A 110 3.19 9.62 6.49
N TRP A 111 2.10 10.18 7.02
CA TRP A 111 1.54 11.44 6.55
C TRP A 111 2.54 12.60 6.64
N ILE A 112 3.21 12.75 7.80
CA ILE A 112 4.28 13.75 7.99
C ILE A 112 5.40 13.54 6.98
N ARG A 113 5.83 12.29 6.77
CA ARG A 113 6.84 11.97 5.76
C ARG A 113 6.38 12.38 4.36
N GLN A 114 5.11 12.15 4.01
CA GLN A 114 4.60 12.56 2.70
C GLN A 114 4.59 14.08 2.54
N GLN A 115 4.29 14.85 3.59
CA GLN A 115 4.40 16.32 3.53
C GLN A 115 5.85 16.77 3.29
N VAL A 116 6.81 16.17 3.99
CA VAL A 116 8.24 16.51 3.84
C VAL A 116 8.77 16.15 2.44
N ASN A 117 8.16 15.17 1.77
CA ASN A 117 8.57 14.72 0.44
C ASN A 117 7.60 15.18 -0.67
N ALA A 118 6.80 16.21 -0.43
CA ALA A 118 5.78 16.67 -1.38
C ALA A 118 6.35 16.93 -2.78
N ASP A 119 7.53 17.55 -2.87
CA ASP A 119 8.19 17.84 -4.15
C ASP A 119 8.51 16.57 -4.96
N LEU A 120 9.01 15.52 -4.28
CA LEU A 120 9.25 14.22 -4.90
C LEU A 120 7.95 13.57 -5.40
N LEU A 121 6.87 13.73 -4.63
CA LEU A 121 5.58 13.09 -4.92
C LEU A 121 4.84 13.81 -6.05
N MET A 122 4.98 15.13 -6.14
CA MET A 122 4.42 15.96 -7.22
C MET A 122 5.26 15.91 -8.50
N ALA A 123 6.53 15.50 -8.41
CA ALA A 123 7.38 15.36 -9.59
C ALA A 123 6.72 14.45 -10.65
N PRO A 124 6.80 14.80 -11.94
CA PRO A 124 6.23 13.98 -13.00
C PRO A 124 6.92 12.60 -13.03
N TRP A 125 6.13 11.57 -13.32
CA TRP A 125 6.68 10.24 -13.53
C TRP A 125 7.37 10.20 -14.90
N PRO A 126 8.64 9.78 -14.99
CA PRO A 126 9.31 9.68 -16.28
C PRO A 126 8.59 8.67 -17.19
N PRO A 127 8.48 8.93 -18.49
CA PRO A 127 7.97 7.93 -19.42
C PRO A 127 8.87 6.69 -19.36
N GLY A 128 8.24 5.52 -19.15
CA GLY A 128 8.89 4.21 -19.18
C GLY A 128 9.00 3.64 -20.58
#